data_AF-A0A371MR79-F1
#
_entry.id   AF-A0A371MR79-F1
#
_cell.length_a   1.000
_cell.length_b   1.000
_cell.length_c   1.000
_cell.angle_alpha   90.00
_cell.angle_beta   90.00
_cell.angle_gamma   90.00
#
_symmetry.space_group_name_H-M   'P 1'
#
loop_
_entity.id
_entity.type
_entity.pdbx_description
1 polymer ?
#
loop_
_entity_poly.entity_id
_entity_poly.type
_entity_poly.pdbx_seq_one_letter_code
_entity_poly.pdbx_strand_id
1 'polypeptide(L)' 'MTDETHGPQLVAPLPAFLASEEATDITGCTVGLGSGELSFISDPDRERKIIKEVPADTKTGGWTPEQIADS' A
#
# COMPACT_ATOMS: atom_id res chain seq x y z
N MET A 1 8.69 22.78 19.04
CA MET A 1 9.30 21.55 18.47
C MET A 1 10.68 21.95 17.93
N THR A 2 11.72 21.14 18.15
CA THR A 2 13.12 21.46 17.74
C THR A 2 13.58 20.62 16.57
N ASP A 3 14.47 21.16 15.74
CA ASP A 3 15.02 20.47 14.57
C ASP A 3 15.80 19.20 14.94
N GLU A 4 16.42 19.11 16.10
CA GLU A 4 17.18 17.91 16.49
C GLU A 4 16.30 16.67 16.68
N THR A 5 15.05 16.87 17.10
CA THR A 5 14.12 15.78 17.42
C THR A 5 13.04 15.57 16.35
N HIS A 6 12.91 16.50 15.40
CA HIS A 6 11.86 16.47 14.36
C HIS A 6 12.39 16.89 12.97
N GLY A 7 13.68 17.14 12.85
CA GLY A 7 14.29 17.65 11.63
C GLY A 7 14.53 16.56 10.58
N PRO A 8 14.78 16.99 9.34
CA PRO A 8 14.84 16.11 8.17
C PRO A 8 15.99 15.10 8.22
N GLN A 9 17.06 15.40 8.96
CA GLN A 9 18.22 14.53 9.14
C GLN A 9 17.87 13.19 9.79
N LEU A 10 16.77 13.12 10.55
CA LEU A 10 16.31 11.89 11.19
C LEU A 10 15.72 10.87 10.19
N VAL A 11 15.44 11.30 8.96
CA VAL A 11 14.86 10.46 7.89
C VAL A 11 15.92 10.05 6.87
N ALA A 12 16.95 10.87 6.66
CA ALA A 12 17.97 10.68 5.63
C ALA A 12 18.67 9.30 5.59
N PRO A 13 18.88 8.58 6.72
CA PRO A 13 19.54 7.27 6.68
C PRO A 13 18.72 6.14 6.05
N LEU A 14 17.38 6.17 6.12
CA LEU A 14 16.54 5.08 5.62
C LEU A 14 16.66 4.90 4.09
N PRO A 15 16.61 5.96 3.26
CA PRO A 15 16.87 5.83 1.84
C PRO A 15 18.24 5.25 1.50
N ALA A 16 19.28 5.60 2.27
CA ALA A 16 20.62 5.06 2.06
C ALA A 16 20.67 3.55 2.37
N PHE A 17 19.99 3.09 3.42
CA PHE A 17 19.86 1.68 3.75
C PHE A 17 19.04 0.90 2.70
N LEU A 18 17.89 1.41 2.27
CA LEU A 18 17.05 0.73 1.26
C LEU A 18 17.74 0.63 -0.11
N ALA A 19 18.78 1.43 -0.37
CA ALA A 19 19.60 1.36 -1.57
C ALA A 19 20.79 0.38 -1.47
N SER A 20 21.01 -0.25 -0.32
CA SER A 20 22.12 -1.16 -0.09
C SER A 20 21.75 -2.62 -0.37
N GLU A 21 22.76 -3.50 -0.50
CA GLU A 21 22.53 -4.92 -0.78
C GLU A 21 21.85 -5.66 0.39
N GLU A 22 21.98 -5.11 1.61
CA GLU A 22 21.40 -5.64 2.82
C GLU A 22 19.86 -5.51 2.87
N ALA A 23 19.26 -4.66 2.04
CA ALA A 23 17.81 -4.43 2.00
C ALA A 23 17.08 -5.24 0.89
N THR A 24 17.76 -6.20 0.25
CA THR A 24 17.25 -6.94 -0.92
C THR A 24 15.93 -7.69 -0.69
N ASP A 25 15.65 -8.13 0.54
CA ASP A 25 14.41 -8.83 0.89
C ASP A 25 13.29 -7.89 1.39
N ILE A 26 13.51 -6.57 1.41
CA ILE A 26 12.53 -5.58 1.87
C ILE A 26 11.84 -4.96 0.65
N THR A 27 10.65 -5.48 0.32
CA THR A 27 9.85 -5.05 -0.83
C THR A 27 8.35 -5.09 -0.53
N GLY A 28 7.55 -4.28 -1.25
CA GLY A 28 6.08 -4.28 -1.12
C GLY A 28 5.54 -3.74 0.22
N CYS A 29 6.31 -2.93 0.94
CA CYS A 29 5.96 -2.39 2.25
C CYS A 29 5.92 -0.86 2.30
N THR A 30 5.14 -0.33 3.24
CA THR A 30 5.19 1.10 3.63
C THR A 30 5.97 1.24 4.93
N VAL A 31 6.80 2.26 5.05
CA VAL A 31 7.61 2.52 6.25
C VAL A 31 7.32 3.92 6.78
N GLY A 32 6.94 4.01 8.05
CA GLY A 32 6.86 5.26 8.80
C GLY A 32 8.22 5.57 9.43
N LEU A 33 8.71 6.79 9.26
CA LEU A 33 9.95 7.25 9.90
C LEU A 33 9.84 8.72 10.29
N GLY A 34 10.06 9.01 11.58
CA GLY A 34 10.02 10.36 12.11
C GLY A 34 10.24 10.39 13.62
N SER A 35 10.77 11.50 14.13
CA SER A 35 10.97 11.71 15.58
C SER A 35 11.70 10.59 16.33
N GLY A 36 12.60 9.87 15.64
CA GLY A 36 13.34 8.72 16.20
C GLY A 36 12.58 7.39 16.18
N GLU A 37 11.38 7.35 15.61
CA GLU A 37 10.57 6.15 15.44
C GLU A 37 10.71 5.61 14.01
N LEU A 38 10.93 4.29 13.88
CA LEU A 38 10.87 3.54 12.63
C LEU A 38 9.80 2.46 12.75
N SER A 39 8.85 2.43 11.83
CA SER A 39 7.75 1.48 11.81
C SER A 39 7.51 0.94 10.40
N PHE A 40 7.20 -0.35 10.28
CA PHE A 40 6.68 -0.94 9.06
C PHE A 40 5.15 -0.92 9.14
N ILE A 41 4.53 -0.25 8.19
CA ILE A 41 3.09 -0.05 8.12
C ILE A 41 2.52 -1.10 7.18
N SER A 42 1.66 -1.96 7.70
CA SER A 42 0.88 -2.91 6.93
C SER A 42 -0.60 -2.64 7.15
N ASP A 43 -1.33 -2.37 6.07
CA ASP A 43 -2.79 -2.28 6.11
C ASP A 43 -3.40 -2.82 4.78
N PRO A 44 -3.26 -4.13 4.46
CA PRO A 44 -3.83 -4.65 3.22
C PRO A 44 -5.32 -4.95 3.37
N ASP A 45 -6.11 -4.18 2.64
CA ASP A 45 -7.55 -4.35 2.49
C ASP A 45 -7.92 -4.40 1.00
N ARG A 46 -9.03 -5.07 0.70
CA ARG A 46 -9.36 -5.77 -0.57
C ARG A 46 -8.61 -5.30 -1.83
N GLU A 47 -7.77 -6.18 -2.35
CA GLU A 47 -6.91 -5.98 -3.52
C GLU A 47 -7.65 -5.59 -4.82
N ARG A 48 -8.85 -6.14 -5.05
CA ARG A 48 -9.81 -5.61 -6.02
C ARG A 48 -11.21 -6.12 -5.75
N LYS A 49 -12.19 -5.29 -6.07
CA LYS A 49 -13.60 -5.63 -5.97
C LYS A 49 -14.35 -4.94 -7.09
N ILE A 50 -15.05 -5.71 -7.91
CA ILE A 50 -15.85 -5.20 -9.02
C ILE A 50 -17.29 -5.65 -8.78
N ILE A 51 -18.22 -4.70 -8.80
CA ILE A 51 -19.61 -4.90 -8.39
C ILE A 51 -20.51 -4.54 -9.56
N LYS A 52 -21.55 -5.34 -9.80
CA LYS A 52 -22.54 -5.16 -10.87
C LYS A 52 -23.94 -5.14 -10.29
N GLU A 53 -24.82 -4.30 -10.83
CA GLU A 53 -26.25 -4.27 -10.46
C GLU A 53 -27.04 -5.49 -10.97
N VAL A 54 -28.00 -6.00 -10.17
CA VAL A 54 -28.89 -7.12 -10.51
C VAL A 54 -30.35 -6.79 -10.17
N PRO A 55 -31.27 -6.63 -11.16
CA PRO A 55 -32.68 -6.29 -10.96
C PRO A 55 -33.49 -7.33 -10.17
N ALA A 56 -34.30 -6.85 -9.23
CA ALA A 56 -34.87 -7.65 -8.13
C ALA A 56 -36.12 -8.51 -8.46
N ASP A 57 -36.80 -8.22 -9.57
CA ASP A 57 -38.12 -8.72 -9.99
C ASP A 57 -38.05 -9.92 -10.97
N THR A 58 -36.95 -10.06 -11.70
CA THR A 58 -36.65 -11.26 -12.50
C THR A 58 -35.57 -12.12 -11.86
N LYS A 59 -34.68 -11.48 -11.08
CA LYS A 59 -33.53 -12.08 -10.38
C LYS A 59 -32.52 -12.80 -11.29
N THR A 60 -32.25 -12.32 -12.51
CA THR A 60 -31.25 -12.92 -13.45
C THR A 60 -30.23 -11.91 -14.07
N GLY A 61 -28.96 -12.34 -14.30
CA GLY A 61 -27.90 -11.67 -15.10
C GLY A 61 -26.51 -11.42 -14.45
N GLY A 62 -25.48 -12.29 -14.61
CA GLY A 62 -24.09 -12.16 -14.03
C GLY A 62 -22.97 -11.59 -14.94
N TRP A 63 -21.68 -11.55 -14.52
CA TRP A 63 -20.50 -11.05 -15.30
C TRP A 63 -20.06 -12.03 -16.41
N THR A 64 -19.48 -11.54 -17.52
CA THR A 64 -18.89 -12.36 -18.63
C THR A 64 -17.35 -12.24 -18.71
N PRO A 65 -16.61 -13.18 -19.33
CA PRO A 65 -15.14 -13.13 -19.39
C PRO A 65 -14.57 -11.91 -20.11
N GLU A 66 -15.18 -11.47 -21.21
CA GLU A 66 -14.78 -10.23 -21.87
C GLU A 66 -15.04 -9.03 -20.97
N GLN A 67 -16.15 -8.99 -20.21
CA GLN A 67 -16.37 -7.94 -19.22
C GLN A 67 -15.35 -7.97 -18.10
N ILE A 68 -14.81 -9.14 -17.75
CA ILE A 68 -13.76 -9.27 -16.73
C ILE A 68 -12.40 -8.87 -17.31
N ALA A 69 -12.07 -9.32 -18.52
CA ALA A 69 -10.83 -9.02 -19.23
C ALA A 69 -10.75 -7.55 -19.67
N ASP A 70 -11.91 -6.94 -19.96
CA ASP A 70 -12.07 -5.50 -20.14
C ASP A 70 -12.16 -4.74 -18.79
N SER A 71 -12.34 -5.43 -17.65
CA SER A 71 -12.47 -4.77 -16.33
C SER A 71 -11.18 -4.65 -15.57
#